data_AF-A0A364KNU7-F1
#
_entry.id   AF-A0A364KNU7-F1
#
_cell.length_a   1.000
_cell.length_b   1.000
_cell.length_c   1.000
_cell.angle_alpha   90.00
_cell.angle_beta   90.00
_cell.angle_gamma   90.00
#
_symmetry.space_group_name_H-M   'P 1'
#
loop_
_entity.id
_entity.type
_entity.pdbx_description
1 polymer ?
#
loop_
_entity_poly.entity_id
_entity_poly.type
_entity_poly.pdbx_seq_one_letter_code
_entity_poly.pdbx_strand_id
1 'polypeptide(L)'
;MATLVRYSNDAVAKSDAAKGFPWEAPIPANRFWNSFKYCIVRSILINFPDEEELKQLPVDPNSTADEPTKLHFLLHLLRDKLAREERATSPPGSLNTQNYTQWNQLMQGIYVIENELDLPEAEQTVRTLVERRPETSNVVPPHMLSEYLVKHGKYEEAEKTARPVLAWMDARPHLGKSSPQALNSRRIIARALWFQGPSRRTEAISLLTEIHELVEGMGGDKFEVYQEEERQFNEELIAELQRKT
;
A
#
# COMPACT_ATOMS: atom_id res chain seq x y z
N MET A 1 25.34 5.66 18.93
CA MET A 1 25.20 4.20 18.77
C MET A 1 24.52 3.96 17.42
N ALA A 2 24.89 2.92 16.68
CA ALA A 2 24.24 2.64 15.39
C ALA A 2 22.77 2.25 15.62
N THR A 3 21.84 2.97 14.98
CA THR A 3 20.40 2.72 15.09
C THR A 3 20.05 1.38 14.43
N LEU A 4 19.34 0.52 15.17
CA LEU A 4 18.78 -0.71 14.61
C LEU A 4 17.55 -0.37 13.76
N VAL A 5 17.41 -1.04 12.62
CA VAL A 5 16.31 -0.82 11.68
C VAL A 5 15.68 -2.15 11.26
N ARG A 6 14.38 -2.13 10.97
CA ARG A 6 13.54 -3.25 10.49
C ARG A 6 13.23 -3.07 9.00
N TYR A 7 13.21 -4.16 8.24
CA TYR A 7 12.92 -4.21 6.80
C TYR A 7 11.61 -4.94 6.48
N SER A 8 11.24 -5.05 5.20
CA SER A 8 9.95 -5.64 4.80
C SER A 8 9.74 -7.10 5.23
N ASN A 9 10.83 -7.85 5.36
CA ASN A 9 10.84 -9.23 5.85
C ASN A 9 11.00 -9.35 7.38
N ASP A 10 10.74 -8.27 8.12
CA ASP A 10 10.91 -8.13 9.56
C ASP A 10 12.34 -8.35 10.10
N ALA A 11 13.34 -8.53 9.24
CA ALA A 11 14.73 -8.63 9.67
C ALA A 11 15.19 -7.31 10.30
N VAL A 12 15.84 -7.42 11.47
CA VAL A 12 16.45 -6.28 12.17
C VAL A 12 17.95 -6.28 11.94
N ALA A 13 18.48 -5.21 11.34
CA ALA A 13 19.92 -5.08 11.07
C ALA A 13 20.43 -3.65 11.31
N LYS A 14 21.75 -3.46 11.15
CA LYS A 14 22.35 -2.13 11.03
C LYS A 14 22.08 -1.60 9.63
N SER A 15 21.79 -0.30 9.49
CA SER A 15 21.21 0.32 8.27
C SER A 15 21.95 0.04 6.95
N ASP A 16 23.23 -0.35 7.01
CA ASP A 16 24.08 -0.56 5.85
C ASP A 16 23.82 -1.89 5.12
N ALA A 17 23.07 -2.82 5.74
CA ALA A 17 22.95 -4.21 5.27
C ALA A 17 21.89 -4.45 4.17
N ALA A 18 20.88 -3.59 4.01
CA ALA A 18 19.69 -3.93 3.19
C ALA A 18 19.54 -3.12 1.89
N LYS A 19 20.63 -2.58 1.33
CA LYS A 19 20.61 -1.76 0.10
C LYS A 19 20.25 -2.54 -1.19
N GLY A 20 19.70 -3.74 -1.09
CA GLY A 20 19.48 -4.64 -2.23
C GLY A 20 18.28 -4.28 -3.12
N PHE A 21 17.23 -3.63 -2.58
CA PHE A 21 16.01 -3.35 -3.33
C PHE A 21 15.60 -1.87 -3.26
N PRO A 22 15.21 -1.25 -4.40
CA PRO A 22 14.83 0.17 -4.43
C PRO A 22 13.51 0.48 -3.71
N TRP A 23 12.75 -0.55 -3.28
CA TRP A 23 11.54 -0.40 -2.49
C TRP A 23 11.74 -0.65 -0.99
N GLU A 24 12.94 -1.08 -0.55
CA GLU A 24 13.27 -1.24 0.87
C GLU A 24 13.56 0.11 1.53
N ALA A 25 12.99 0.32 2.71
CA ALA A 25 13.14 1.52 3.51
C ALA A 25 13.45 1.11 4.96
N PRO A 26 14.54 1.59 5.56
CA PRO A 26 14.88 1.25 6.93
C PRO A 26 13.86 1.89 7.90
N ILE A 27 13.15 1.07 8.67
CA ILE A 27 12.24 1.53 9.72
C ILE A 27 12.96 1.51 11.08
N PRO A 28 12.93 2.56 11.90
CA PRO A 28 13.55 2.52 13.22
C PRO A 28 12.98 1.38 14.08
N ALA A 29 13.85 0.49 14.56
CA ALA A 29 13.43 -0.66 15.37
C ALA A 29 13.21 -0.24 16.83
N ASN A 30 11.99 0.19 17.15
CA ASN A 30 11.58 0.55 18.50
C ASN A 30 10.10 0.22 18.74
N ARG A 31 9.64 0.35 19.99
CA ARG A 31 8.28 -0.06 20.39
C ARG A 31 7.19 0.71 19.65
N PHE A 32 7.45 1.97 19.30
CA PHE A 32 6.50 2.77 18.55
C PHE A 32 6.30 2.22 17.13
N TRP A 33 7.37 2.06 16.35
CA TRP A 33 7.26 1.65 14.94
C TRP A 33 7.05 0.15 14.73
N ASN A 34 7.43 -0.68 15.70
CA ASN A 34 7.24 -2.13 15.63
C ASN A 34 5.78 -2.55 15.85
N SER A 35 4.89 -1.65 16.28
CA SER A 35 3.47 -1.96 16.43
C SER A 35 2.68 -1.84 15.12
N PHE A 36 3.32 -1.72 13.96
CA PHE A 36 2.64 -1.53 12.67
C PHE A 36 3.19 -2.47 11.60
N LYS A 37 2.37 -2.75 10.60
CA LYS A 37 2.82 -3.39 9.35
C LYS A 37 3.84 -2.50 8.65
N TYR A 38 4.84 -3.12 8.03
CA TYR A 38 5.93 -2.42 7.33
C TYR A 38 5.42 -1.41 6.29
N CYS A 39 4.42 -1.79 5.48
CA CYS A 39 3.87 -0.95 4.42
C CYS A 39 3.22 0.34 4.93
N ILE A 40 2.57 0.30 6.10
CA ILE A 40 1.95 1.48 6.73
C ILE A 40 3.06 2.46 7.11
N VAL A 41 4.08 1.99 7.83
CA VAL A 41 5.17 2.83 8.29
C VAL A 41 5.97 3.41 7.13
N ARG A 42 6.28 2.59 6.10
CA ARG A 42 6.97 3.08 4.90
C ARG A 42 6.20 4.21 4.21
N SER A 43 4.87 4.09 4.12
CA SER A 43 4.00 5.13 3.53
C SER A 43 4.00 6.43 4.32
N ILE A 44 4.35 6.38 5.61
CA ILE A 44 4.49 7.55 6.48
C ILE A 44 5.90 8.14 6.37
N LEU A 45 6.93 7.31 6.57
CA LEU A 45 8.33 7.75 6.64
C LEU A 45 8.86 8.32 5.33
N ILE A 46 8.32 7.91 4.17
CA ILE A 46 8.70 8.52 2.88
C ILE A 46 8.42 10.04 2.83
N ASN A 47 7.51 10.54 3.68
CA ASN A 47 7.20 11.96 3.80
C ASN A 47 8.20 12.71 4.70
N PHE A 48 9.14 12.02 5.33
CA PHE A 48 10.18 12.58 6.20
C PHE A 48 11.56 12.03 5.79
N PRO A 49 12.03 12.30 4.57
CA PRO A 49 13.27 11.72 4.04
C PRO A 49 14.54 12.30 4.70
N ASP A 50 14.43 13.47 5.32
CA ASP A 50 15.52 14.11 6.05
C ASP A 50 15.65 13.47 7.45
N GLU A 51 16.83 12.95 7.77
CA GLU A 51 17.08 12.25 9.03
C GLU A 51 16.91 13.17 10.26
N GLU A 52 17.18 14.46 10.11
CA GLU A 52 16.98 15.45 11.17
C GLU A 52 15.51 15.83 11.32
N GLU A 53 14.75 15.95 10.22
CA GLU A 53 13.28 16.10 10.28
C GLU A 53 12.65 14.88 10.97
N LEU A 54 13.10 13.67 10.66
CA LEU A 54 12.62 12.44 11.28
C LEU A 54 12.92 12.38 12.78
N LYS A 55 14.12 12.80 13.21
CA LYS A 55 14.50 12.89 14.64
C LYS A 55 13.70 13.95 15.40
N GLN A 56 13.24 14.99 14.71
CA GLN A 56 12.43 16.06 15.28
C GLN A 56 10.95 15.73 15.38
N LEU A 57 10.49 14.61 14.81
CA LEU A 57 9.12 14.18 15.00
C LEU A 57 8.85 13.96 16.50
N PRO A 58 7.71 14.44 17.03
CA PRO A 58 7.37 14.29 18.44
C PRO A 58 6.88 12.86 18.77
N VAL A 59 7.61 11.84 18.29
CA VAL A 59 7.35 10.42 18.51
C VAL A 59 8.10 9.96 19.75
N ASP A 60 7.37 9.46 20.75
CA ASP A 60 7.98 8.72 21.85
C ASP A 60 8.32 7.29 21.40
N PRO A 61 9.60 6.92 21.23
CA PRO A 61 10.00 5.59 20.77
C PRO A 61 9.59 4.46 21.72
N ASN A 62 9.27 4.78 22.98
CA ASN A 62 8.87 3.82 24.02
C ASN A 62 7.36 3.81 24.29
N SER A 63 6.58 4.57 23.52
CA SER A 63 5.15 4.75 23.72
C SER A 63 4.41 3.44 23.94
N THR A 64 3.64 3.39 25.03
CA THR A 64 2.73 2.29 25.39
C THR A 64 1.37 2.39 24.72
N ALA A 65 1.09 3.48 23.97
CA ALA A 65 -0.20 3.70 23.36
C ALA A 65 -0.58 2.55 22.40
N ASP A 66 -1.88 2.29 22.29
CA ASP A 66 -2.39 1.32 21.33
C ASP A 66 -2.16 1.77 19.88
N GLU A 67 -2.31 0.83 18.95
CA GLU A 67 -2.08 1.08 17.54
C GLU A 67 -2.98 2.20 16.98
N PRO A 68 -4.31 2.22 17.23
CA PRO A 68 -5.17 3.29 16.74
C PRO A 68 -4.79 4.68 17.24
N THR A 69 -4.42 4.82 18.52
CA THR A 69 -3.99 6.11 19.08
C THR A 69 -2.74 6.62 18.38
N LYS A 70 -1.76 5.74 18.13
CA LYS A 70 -0.54 6.12 17.41
C LYS A 70 -0.82 6.47 15.94
N LEU A 71 -1.73 5.74 15.28
CA LEU A 71 -2.15 6.06 13.89
C LEU A 71 -2.83 7.43 13.81
N HIS A 72 -3.74 7.78 14.72
CA HIS A 72 -4.35 9.11 14.75
C HIS A 72 -3.31 10.23 14.93
N PHE A 73 -2.30 9.99 15.78
CA PHE A 73 -1.18 10.91 15.95
C PHE A 73 -0.37 11.09 14.65
N LEU A 74 -0.02 10.00 13.96
CA LEU A 74 0.71 10.05 12.69
C LEU A 74 -0.12 10.71 11.58
N LEU A 75 -1.43 10.47 11.55
CA LEU A 75 -2.36 11.12 10.63
C LEU A 75 -2.39 12.64 10.84
N HIS A 76 -2.41 13.09 12.09
CA HIS A 76 -2.33 14.51 12.41
C HIS A 76 -1.01 15.12 11.90
N LEU A 77 0.13 14.47 12.11
CA LEU A 77 1.43 14.95 11.61
C LEU A 77 1.46 15.10 10.08
N LEU A 78 0.91 14.13 9.34
CA LEU A 78 0.86 14.19 7.89
C LEU A 78 -0.09 15.28 7.38
N ARG A 79 -1.27 15.44 7.99
CA ARG A 79 -2.22 16.50 7.64
C ARG A 79 -1.64 17.89 7.92
N ASP A 80 -0.95 18.05 9.06
CA ASP A 80 -0.27 19.30 9.40
C ASP A 80 0.86 19.61 8.43
N LYS A 81 1.64 18.59 8.01
CA LYS A 81 2.66 18.78 6.98
C LYS A 81 2.03 19.20 5.65
N LEU A 82 1.01 18.51 5.17
CA LEU A 82 0.29 18.89 3.95
C LEU A 82 -0.22 20.35 4.01
N ALA A 83 -0.81 20.77 5.14
CA ALA A 83 -1.27 22.14 5.33
C ALA A 83 -0.14 23.18 5.39
N ARG A 84 1.07 22.81 5.86
CA ARG A 84 2.25 23.69 5.80
C ARG A 84 2.77 23.83 4.37
N GLU A 85 2.91 22.72 3.63
CA GLU A 85 3.39 22.72 2.25
C GLU A 85 2.42 23.46 1.30
N GLU A 86 1.11 23.28 1.49
CA GLU A 86 0.09 24.05 0.74
C GLU A 86 0.18 25.55 1.04
N ARG A 87 0.38 25.95 2.30
CA ARG A 87 0.57 27.38 2.66
C ARG A 87 1.86 27.97 2.11
N ALA A 88 2.91 27.17 1.99
CA ALA A 88 4.18 27.58 1.39
C ALA A 88 4.10 27.71 -0.14
N THR A 89 3.08 27.09 -0.76
CA THR A 89 2.85 27.15 -2.20
C THR A 89 2.19 28.46 -2.59
N SER A 90 2.86 29.27 -3.43
CA SER A 90 2.36 30.60 -3.81
C SER A 90 1.18 30.51 -4.79
N PRO A 91 0.10 31.30 -4.62
CA PRO A 91 -0.97 31.40 -5.62
C PRO A 91 -0.45 31.84 -6.99
N PRO A 92 -1.09 31.44 -8.11
CA PRO A 92 -2.42 30.83 -8.21
C PRO A 92 -2.45 29.29 -8.19
N GLY A 93 -1.33 28.61 -7.94
CA GLY A 93 -1.28 27.14 -7.90
C GLY A 93 -1.51 26.56 -6.49
N SER A 94 -1.58 25.24 -6.42
CA SER A 94 -1.66 24.43 -5.20
C SER A 94 -0.53 23.40 -5.21
N LEU A 95 -0.28 22.73 -4.08
CA LEU A 95 0.82 21.77 -4.00
C LEU A 95 0.69 20.68 -5.07
N ASN A 96 -0.53 20.22 -5.37
CA ASN A 96 -0.73 19.20 -6.41
C ASN A 96 -0.39 19.65 -7.84
N THR A 97 -0.37 20.96 -8.13
CA THR A 97 0.01 21.48 -9.46
C THR A 97 1.47 21.92 -9.53
N GLN A 98 2.03 22.42 -8.43
CA GLN A 98 3.42 22.89 -8.38
C GLN A 98 4.41 21.79 -7.99
N ASN A 99 3.99 20.85 -7.14
CA ASN A 99 4.78 19.71 -6.70
C ASN A 99 3.90 18.47 -6.49
N TYR A 100 3.41 17.91 -7.60
CA TYR A 100 2.54 16.73 -7.59
C TYR A 100 3.16 15.57 -6.81
N THR A 101 4.47 15.33 -6.94
CA THR A 101 5.14 14.21 -6.27
C THR A 101 4.98 14.27 -4.76
N GLN A 102 5.26 15.44 -4.15
CA GLN A 102 5.14 15.64 -2.71
C GLN A 102 3.67 15.58 -2.25
N TRP A 103 2.77 16.24 -2.99
CA TRP A 103 1.33 16.18 -2.70
C TRP A 103 0.81 14.74 -2.73
N ASN A 104 1.17 13.97 -3.77
CA ASN A 104 0.75 12.59 -3.96
C ASN A 104 1.31 11.69 -2.85
N GLN A 105 2.57 11.86 -2.42
CA GLN A 105 3.16 11.10 -1.31
C GLN A 105 2.44 11.36 0.02
N LEU A 106 2.15 12.63 0.33
CA LEU A 106 1.43 13.01 1.54
C LEU A 106 0.02 12.46 1.56
N MET A 107 -0.71 12.62 0.46
CA MET A 107 -2.08 12.13 0.32
C MET A 107 -2.14 10.59 0.37
N GLN A 108 -1.15 9.87 -0.18
CA GLN A 108 -1.07 8.41 -0.04
C GLN A 108 -0.83 7.99 1.41
N GLY A 109 0.08 8.66 2.14
CA GLY A 109 0.31 8.38 3.56
C GLY A 109 -0.93 8.64 4.42
N ILE A 110 -1.63 9.74 4.16
CA ILE A 110 -2.91 10.09 4.79
C ILE A 110 -3.95 8.99 4.52
N TYR A 111 -4.15 8.63 3.25
CA TYR A 111 -5.10 7.60 2.85
C TYR A 111 -4.81 6.25 3.52
N VAL A 112 -3.55 5.81 3.57
CA VAL A 112 -3.19 4.52 4.18
C VAL A 112 -3.61 4.47 5.64
N ILE A 113 -3.40 5.55 6.40
CA ILE A 113 -3.84 5.61 7.80
C ILE A 113 -5.36 5.69 7.91
N GLU A 114 -6.02 6.54 7.10
CA GLU A 114 -7.48 6.66 7.09
C GLU A 114 -8.15 5.32 6.78
N ASN A 115 -7.60 4.57 5.84
CA ASN A 115 -8.11 3.25 5.47
C ASN A 115 -7.84 2.18 6.53
N GLU A 116 -6.68 2.18 7.22
CA GLU A 116 -6.42 1.24 8.31
C GLU A 116 -7.34 1.51 9.52
N LEU A 117 -7.68 2.78 9.76
CA LEU A 117 -8.58 3.21 10.84
C LEU A 117 -10.08 3.15 10.48
N ASP A 118 -10.43 2.74 9.26
CA ASP A 118 -11.81 2.74 8.75
C ASP A 118 -12.49 4.13 8.87
N LEU A 119 -11.73 5.20 8.63
CA LEU A 119 -12.26 6.56 8.68
C LEU A 119 -13.09 6.89 7.43
N PRO A 120 -14.20 7.64 7.57
CA PRO A 120 -15.10 7.96 6.46
C PRO A 120 -14.43 8.81 5.36
N GLU A 121 -13.37 9.55 5.68
CA GLU A 121 -12.63 10.38 4.72
C GLU A 121 -11.81 9.54 3.71
N ALA A 122 -11.47 8.29 4.04
CA ALA A 122 -10.57 7.45 3.25
C ALA A 122 -11.01 7.34 1.78
N GLU A 123 -12.31 7.18 1.53
CA GLU A 123 -12.85 7.11 0.17
C GLU A 123 -12.58 8.39 -0.62
N GLN A 124 -12.88 9.53 -0.03
CA GLN A 124 -12.72 10.81 -0.70
C GLN A 124 -11.23 11.10 -0.97
N THR A 125 -10.35 10.76 -0.03
CA THR A 125 -8.91 10.90 -0.20
C THR A 125 -8.39 10.07 -1.38
N VAL A 126 -8.76 8.77 -1.46
CA VAL A 126 -8.29 7.91 -2.56
C VAL A 126 -8.91 8.26 -3.91
N ARG A 127 -10.17 8.71 -3.95
CA ARG A 127 -10.79 9.24 -5.16
C ARG A 127 -10.08 10.52 -5.63
N THR A 128 -9.74 11.41 -4.71
CA THR A 128 -8.96 12.63 -5.02
C THR A 128 -7.58 12.29 -5.59
N LEU A 129 -6.89 11.29 -5.02
CA LEU A 129 -5.63 10.78 -5.56
C LEU A 129 -5.79 10.25 -6.99
N VAL A 130 -6.92 9.62 -7.31
CA VAL A 130 -7.23 9.10 -8.65
C VAL A 130 -7.54 10.22 -9.64
N GLU A 131 -8.36 11.18 -9.25
CA GLU A 131 -8.81 12.29 -10.09
C GLU A 131 -7.69 13.28 -10.43
N ARG A 132 -6.79 13.54 -9.48
CA ARG A 132 -5.72 14.55 -9.64
C ARG A 132 -4.42 14.01 -10.22
N ARG A 133 -4.40 12.76 -10.71
CA ARG A 133 -3.20 12.23 -11.37
C ARG A 133 -2.92 12.99 -12.67
N PRO A 134 -1.69 13.45 -12.92
CA PRO A 134 -1.33 14.12 -14.16
C PRO A 134 -1.33 13.14 -15.35
N GLU A 135 -1.06 11.86 -15.08
CA GLU A 135 -0.97 10.83 -16.10
C GLU A 135 -1.75 9.57 -15.70
N THR A 136 -2.39 8.94 -16.68
CA THR A 136 -3.06 7.64 -16.52
C THR A 136 -2.08 6.48 -16.34
N SER A 137 -0.79 6.72 -16.61
CA SER A 137 0.30 5.77 -16.43
C SER A 137 0.58 5.45 -14.95
N ASN A 138 0.25 6.36 -14.02
CA ASN A 138 0.40 6.14 -12.59
C ASN A 138 -0.75 5.28 -12.05
N VAL A 139 -0.47 3.98 -11.94
CA VAL A 139 -1.45 2.98 -11.46
C VAL A 139 -1.46 2.78 -9.95
N VAL A 140 -0.74 3.60 -9.16
CA VAL A 140 -0.75 3.48 -7.69
C VAL A 140 -2.10 3.92 -7.08
N PRO A 141 -2.64 5.13 -7.33
CA PRO A 141 -3.95 5.50 -6.80
C PRO A 141 -5.16 4.63 -7.23
N PRO A 142 -5.31 4.18 -8.48
CA PRO A 142 -6.40 3.29 -8.85
C PRO A 142 -6.23 1.89 -8.24
N HIS A 143 -4.99 1.41 -8.03
CA HIS A 143 -4.75 0.17 -7.28
C HIS A 143 -5.26 0.32 -5.83
N MET A 144 -4.87 1.40 -5.14
CA MET A 144 -5.35 1.73 -3.80
C MET A 144 -6.88 1.85 -3.75
N LEU A 145 -7.49 2.53 -4.72
CA LEU A 145 -8.95 2.64 -4.81
C LEU A 145 -9.59 1.25 -4.95
N SER A 146 -9.04 0.37 -5.79
CA SER A 146 -9.61 -0.97 -5.96
C SER A 146 -9.56 -1.82 -4.69
N GLU A 147 -8.50 -1.70 -3.87
CA GLU A 147 -8.42 -2.34 -2.55
C GLU A 147 -9.49 -1.79 -1.60
N TYR A 148 -9.61 -0.46 -1.53
CA TYR A 148 -10.65 0.20 -0.73
C TYR A 148 -12.05 -0.28 -1.10
N LEU A 149 -12.35 -0.31 -2.40
CA LEU A 149 -13.65 -0.69 -2.94
C LEU A 149 -14.02 -2.14 -2.59
N VAL A 150 -13.06 -3.09 -2.68
CA VAL A 150 -13.30 -4.48 -2.24
C VAL A 150 -13.58 -4.54 -0.74
N LYS A 151 -12.76 -3.86 0.08
CA LYS A 151 -12.92 -3.83 1.53
C LYS A 151 -14.33 -3.34 1.94
N HIS A 152 -14.88 -2.40 1.20
CA HIS A 152 -16.17 -1.77 1.47
C HIS A 152 -17.34 -2.32 0.64
N GLY A 153 -17.17 -3.51 0.02
CA GLY A 153 -18.25 -4.21 -0.66
C GLY A 153 -18.69 -3.63 -2.02
N LYS A 154 -17.92 -2.69 -2.58
CA LYS A 154 -18.19 -2.05 -3.88
C LYS A 154 -17.57 -2.86 -5.02
N TYR A 155 -17.98 -4.12 -5.11
CA TYR A 155 -17.28 -5.14 -5.90
C TYR A 155 -17.26 -4.89 -7.42
N GLU A 156 -18.36 -4.44 -8.01
CA GLU A 156 -18.40 -4.14 -9.45
C GLU A 156 -17.46 -2.98 -9.83
N GLU A 157 -17.43 -1.93 -9.00
CA GLU A 157 -16.53 -0.79 -9.19
C GLU A 157 -15.06 -1.22 -8.98
N ALA A 158 -14.80 -2.05 -7.97
CA ALA A 158 -13.47 -2.59 -7.70
C ALA A 158 -12.91 -3.37 -8.90
N GLU A 159 -13.71 -4.27 -9.48
CA GLU A 159 -13.32 -5.04 -10.68
C GLU A 159 -12.95 -4.12 -11.83
N LYS A 160 -13.83 -3.15 -12.16
CA LYS A 160 -13.61 -2.19 -13.24
C LYS A 160 -12.34 -1.36 -13.01
N THR A 161 -12.06 -1.01 -11.76
CA THR A 161 -10.88 -0.22 -11.38
C THR A 161 -9.59 -1.05 -11.44
N ALA A 162 -9.61 -2.31 -11.00
CA ALA A 162 -8.43 -3.17 -10.91
C ALA A 162 -7.97 -3.73 -12.25
N ARG A 163 -8.88 -3.98 -13.21
CA ARG A 163 -8.51 -4.59 -14.51
C ARG A 163 -7.47 -3.79 -15.31
N PRO A 164 -7.60 -2.47 -15.50
CA PRO A 164 -6.56 -1.68 -16.17
C PRO A 164 -5.23 -1.65 -15.40
N VAL A 165 -5.29 -1.68 -14.06
CA VAL A 165 -4.11 -1.75 -13.19
C VAL A 165 -3.34 -3.05 -13.44
N LEU A 166 -4.05 -4.19 -13.41
CA LEU A 166 -3.49 -5.50 -13.70
C LEU A 166 -2.85 -5.56 -15.09
N ALA A 167 -3.56 -5.10 -16.12
CA ALA A 167 -3.06 -5.08 -17.49
C ALA A 167 -1.76 -4.26 -17.62
N TRP A 168 -1.68 -3.12 -16.91
CA TRP A 168 -0.47 -2.32 -16.85
C TRP A 168 0.67 -3.08 -16.17
N MET A 169 0.44 -3.72 -15.02
CA MET A 169 1.47 -4.44 -14.27
C MET A 169 2.03 -5.63 -15.05
N ASP A 170 1.15 -6.40 -15.69
CA ASP A 170 1.51 -7.52 -16.55
C ASP A 170 2.42 -7.08 -17.72
N ALA A 171 2.17 -5.88 -18.28
CA ALA A 171 2.93 -5.34 -19.40
C ALA A 171 4.29 -4.73 -19.02
N ARG A 172 4.62 -4.58 -17.72
CA ARG A 172 5.90 -3.98 -17.28
C ARG A 172 7.02 -5.02 -17.19
N PRO A 173 8.15 -4.85 -17.89
CA PRO A 173 9.28 -5.80 -17.81
C PRO A 173 9.84 -6.00 -16.39
N HIS A 174 9.82 -4.95 -15.57
CA HIS A 174 10.32 -5.01 -14.20
C HIS A 174 9.31 -5.57 -13.20
N LEU A 175 8.01 -5.64 -13.55
CA LEU A 175 6.98 -6.33 -12.77
C LEU A 175 6.69 -7.67 -13.44
N GLY A 176 5.79 -7.71 -14.42
CA GLY A 176 5.33 -8.94 -15.06
C GLY A 176 4.29 -9.66 -14.22
N LYS A 177 3.75 -10.76 -14.75
CA LYS A 177 2.63 -11.48 -14.15
C LYS A 177 2.90 -12.04 -12.76
N SER A 178 4.12 -12.50 -12.49
CA SER A 178 4.52 -13.11 -11.22
C SER A 178 4.90 -12.08 -10.15
N SER A 179 4.86 -10.77 -10.45
CA SER A 179 5.21 -9.78 -9.44
C SER A 179 4.18 -9.77 -8.29
N PRO A 180 4.60 -9.58 -7.03
CA PRO A 180 3.70 -9.45 -5.89
C PRO A 180 2.55 -8.44 -6.12
N GLN A 181 2.84 -7.33 -6.80
CA GLN A 181 1.84 -6.30 -7.14
C GLN A 181 0.80 -6.81 -8.14
N ALA A 182 1.23 -7.56 -9.16
CA ALA A 182 0.34 -8.14 -10.15
C ALA A 182 -0.52 -9.26 -9.54
N LEU A 183 0.06 -10.09 -8.67
CA LEU A 183 -0.65 -11.11 -7.89
C LEU A 183 -1.71 -10.48 -6.98
N ASN A 184 -1.36 -9.41 -6.26
CA ASN A 184 -2.31 -8.68 -5.43
C ASN A 184 -3.48 -8.10 -6.26
N SER A 185 -3.19 -7.50 -7.42
CA SER A 185 -4.24 -7.01 -8.34
C SER A 185 -5.18 -8.13 -8.81
N ARG A 186 -4.64 -9.33 -9.09
CA ARG A 186 -5.47 -10.52 -9.39
C ARG A 186 -6.33 -10.92 -8.19
N ARG A 187 -5.79 -10.92 -6.96
CA ARG A 187 -6.56 -11.23 -5.74
C ARG A 187 -7.71 -10.24 -5.52
N ILE A 188 -7.50 -8.94 -5.76
CA ILE A 188 -8.55 -7.91 -5.71
C ILE A 188 -9.68 -8.25 -6.69
N ILE A 189 -9.33 -8.58 -7.94
CA ILE A 189 -10.32 -8.95 -8.97
C ILE A 189 -11.03 -10.25 -8.59
N ALA A 190 -10.33 -11.26 -8.07
CA ALA A 190 -10.93 -12.52 -7.65
C ALA A 190 -11.97 -12.32 -6.53
N ARG A 191 -11.64 -11.51 -5.51
CA ARG A 191 -12.58 -11.10 -4.45
C ARG A 191 -13.79 -10.38 -5.04
N ALA A 192 -13.55 -9.38 -5.88
CA ALA A 192 -14.60 -8.60 -6.52
C ALA A 192 -15.56 -9.47 -7.34
N LEU A 193 -15.03 -10.41 -8.13
CA LEU A 193 -15.83 -11.36 -8.90
C LEU A 193 -16.63 -12.29 -7.99
N TRP A 194 -15.99 -12.87 -6.97
CA TRP A 194 -16.63 -13.82 -6.07
C TRP A 194 -17.87 -13.23 -5.38
N PHE A 195 -17.73 -12.00 -4.86
CA PHE A 195 -18.79 -11.34 -4.09
C PHE A 195 -19.83 -10.59 -4.94
N GLN A 196 -19.64 -10.46 -6.26
CA GLN A 196 -20.72 -10.06 -7.17
C GLN A 196 -21.82 -11.13 -7.33
N GLY A 197 -21.52 -12.38 -6.96
CA GLY A 197 -22.51 -13.46 -6.87
C GLY A 197 -22.19 -14.68 -7.72
N PRO A 198 -23.04 -15.73 -7.65
CA PRO A 198 -22.75 -17.04 -8.24
C PRO A 198 -22.44 -17.02 -9.74
N SER A 199 -23.06 -16.11 -10.50
CA SER A 199 -22.84 -15.99 -11.95
C SER A 199 -21.42 -15.57 -12.32
N ARG A 200 -20.66 -14.95 -11.41
CA ARG A 200 -19.28 -14.50 -11.62
C ARG A 200 -18.23 -15.47 -11.03
N ARG A 201 -18.64 -16.50 -10.28
CA ARG A 201 -17.71 -17.39 -9.58
C ARG A 201 -16.82 -18.23 -10.49
N THR A 202 -17.29 -18.62 -11.67
CA THR A 202 -16.47 -19.36 -12.64
C THR A 202 -15.22 -18.57 -13.03
N GLU A 203 -15.38 -17.26 -13.25
CA GLU A 203 -14.27 -16.36 -13.58
C GLU A 203 -13.34 -16.16 -12.37
N ALA A 204 -13.92 -16.00 -11.17
CA ALA A 204 -13.13 -15.91 -9.93
C ALA A 204 -12.26 -17.16 -9.71
N ILE A 205 -12.83 -18.36 -9.91
CA ILE A 205 -12.11 -19.64 -9.77
C ILE A 205 -10.98 -19.73 -10.80
N SER A 206 -11.24 -19.36 -12.06
CA SER A 206 -10.19 -19.33 -13.08
C SER A 206 -9.01 -18.44 -12.68
N LEU A 207 -9.30 -17.28 -12.07
CA LEU A 207 -8.26 -16.36 -11.61
C LEU A 207 -7.52 -16.89 -10.39
N LEU A 208 -8.20 -17.59 -9.46
CA LEU A 208 -7.55 -18.27 -8.34
C LEU A 208 -6.59 -19.38 -8.81
N THR A 209 -6.98 -20.13 -9.85
CA THR A 209 -6.09 -21.12 -10.48
C THR A 209 -4.87 -20.45 -11.10
N GLU A 210 -5.06 -19.37 -11.87
CA GLU A 210 -3.95 -18.59 -12.45
C GLU A 210 -2.99 -18.07 -11.36
N ILE A 211 -3.54 -17.54 -10.27
CA ILE A 211 -2.74 -17.05 -9.13
C ILE A 211 -1.90 -18.19 -8.54
N HIS A 212 -2.50 -19.37 -8.32
CA HIS A 212 -1.78 -20.53 -7.80
C HIS A 212 -0.63 -20.97 -8.73
N GLU A 213 -0.91 -21.09 -10.03
CA GLU A 213 0.11 -21.45 -11.03
C GLU A 213 1.26 -20.44 -11.09
N LEU A 214 0.94 -19.14 -11.02
CA LEU A 214 1.96 -18.09 -11.00
C LEU A 214 2.84 -18.17 -9.76
N VAL A 215 2.25 -18.40 -8.58
CA VAL A 215 3.00 -18.50 -7.31
C VAL A 215 3.89 -19.73 -7.28
N GLU A 216 3.39 -20.90 -7.71
CA GLU A 216 4.24 -22.10 -7.79
C GLU A 216 5.34 -21.96 -8.85
N GLY A 217 5.08 -21.19 -9.91
CA GLY A 217 6.05 -20.86 -10.95
C GLY A 217 7.12 -19.83 -10.57
N MET A 218 7.08 -19.21 -9.38
CA MET A 218 8.07 -18.23 -8.94
C MET A 218 9.46 -18.85 -8.65
N GLY A 219 9.54 -20.17 -8.47
CA GLY A 219 10.82 -20.85 -8.23
C GLY A 219 11.80 -20.65 -9.39
N GLY A 220 12.94 -19.97 -9.14
CA GLY A 220 13.91 -19.61 -10.16
C GLY A 220 13.63 -18.31 -10.92
N ASP A 221 12.59 -17.55 -10.54
CA ASP A 221 12.36 -16.19 -11.01
C ASP A 221 12.94 -15.14 -10.05
N LYS A 222 12.94 -13.86 -10.43
CA LYS A 222 13.49 -12.76 -9.63
C LYS A 222 12.68 -12.43 -8.35
N PHE A 223 11.51 -13.03 -8.19
CA PHE A 223 10.58 -12.88 -7.08
C PHE A 223 10.49 -14.12 -6.18
N GLU A 224 11.31 -15.16 -6.42
CA GLU A 224 11.36 -16.39 -5.61
C GLU A 224 11.35 -16.12 -4.09
N VAL A 225 12.01 -15.06 -3.64
CA VAL A 225 12.06 -14.63 -2.23
C VAL A 225 10.69 -14.33 -1.61
N TYR A 226 9.67 -14.04 -2.43
CA TYR A 226 8.29 -13.75 -2.01
C TYR A 226 7.36 -14.96 -2.11
N GLN A 227 7.81 -16.08 -2.67
CA GLN A 227 6.93 -17.20 -3.01
C GLN A 227 6.10 -17.69 -1.82
N GLU A 228 6.73 -17.87 -0.66
CA GLU A 228 6.05 -18.39 0.53
C GLU A 228 5.03 -17.39 1.11
N GLU A 229 5.35 -16.10 1.11
CA GLU A 229 4.43 -15.04 1.51
C GLU A 229 3.22 -15.00 0.56
N GLU A 230 3.46 -15.12 -0.74
CA GLU A 230 2.39 -15.16 -1.75
C GLU A 230 1.51 -16.41 -1.63
N ARG A 231 2.06 -17.57 -1.24
CA ARG A 231 1.26 -18.76 -0.88
C ARG A 231 0.34 -18.47 0.30
N GLN A 232 0.88 -17.88 1.37
CA GLN A 232 0.09 -17.56 2.56
C GLN A 232 -1.08 -16.62 2.20
N PHE A 233 -0.84 -15.56 1.42
CA PHE A 233 -1.92 -14.65 0.99
C PHE A 233 -3.00 -15.34 0.16
N ASN A 234 -2.64 -16.36 -0.63
CA ASN A 234 -3.60 -17.13 -1.42
C ASN A 234 -4.46 -18.04 -0.52
N GLU A 235 -3.86 -18.68 0.49
CA GLU A 235 -4.60 -19.48 1.47
C GLU A 235 -5.58 -18.63 2.28
N GLU A 236 -5.14 -17.46 2.75
CA GLU A 236 -5.98 -16.51 3.47
C GLU A 236 -7.16 -16.01 2.62
N LEU A 237 -6.90 -15.74 1.33
CA LEU A 237 -7.94 -15.38 0.37
C LEU A 237 -8.97 -16.50 0.24
N ILE A 238 -8.55 -17.74 -0.02
CA ILE A 238 -9.47 -18.88 -0.18
C ILE A 238 -10.32 -19.07 1.07
N ALA A 239 -9.71 -19.00 2.26
CA ALA A 239 -10.42 -19.09 3.53
C ALA A 239 -11.42 -17.93 3.74
N GLU A 240 -11.12 -16.71 3.29
CA GLU A 240 -12.07 -15.60 3.28
C GLU A 240 -13.28 -15.88 2.38
N LEU A 241 -13.03 -16.30 1.13
CA LEU A 241 -14.08 -16.53 0.14
C LEU A 241 -15.05 -17.62 0.60
N GLN A 242 -14.54 -18.68 1.22
CA GLN A 242 -15.35 -19.79 1.74
C GLN A 242 -16.20 -19.39 2.97
N ARG A 243 -15.69 -18.53 3.86
CA ARG A 243 -16.42 -18.12 5.09
C ARG A 243 -17.63 -17.23 4.82
N LYS A 244 -17.64 -16.50 3.71
CA LYS A 244 -18.67 -15.51 3.35
C LYS A 244 -19.61 -16.01 2.23
N THR A 245 -19.64 -17.33 2.00
CA THR A 245 -20.48 -18.01 1.01
C THR A 245 -21.59 -18.79 1.69
#